data_AF-A0A1A9NNC3-F1
#
_entry.id   AF-A0A1A9NNC3-F1
#
_cell.length_a   1.000
_cell.length_b   1.000
_cell.length_c   1.000
_cell.angle_alpha   90.00
_cell.angle_beta   90.00
_cell.angle_gamma   90.00
#
_symmetry.space_group_name_H-M   'P 1'
#
loop_
_entity.id
_entity.type
_entity.pdbx_description
1 polymer ?
#
loop_
_entity_poly.entity_id
_entity_poly.type
_entity_poly.pdbx_seq_one_letter_code
_entity_poly.pdbx_strand_id
1 'polypeptide(L)'
;MGESKRRGSREERIAGAVEQRKRKLDEVKKELGIPEDAEFCGYVIHHKENDEFIQAIEDTPLIVKRAFVKAPEEAMRFGRYLDANQFVRPEKGESVVGLFDVGSRFVVFPVI
;
A
#
# COMPACT_ATOMS: atom_id res chain seq x y z
N MET A 1 -27.57 -32.85 -30.76
CA MET A 1 -27.07 -33.04 -29.38
C MET A 1 -26.06 -31.93 -29.12
N GLY A 2 -26.47 -30.90 -28.38
CA GLY A 2 -25.68 -29.68 -28.18
C GLY A 2 -24.94 -29.74 -26.85
N GLU A 3 -23.61 -29.90 -26.90
CA GLU A 3 -22.75 -29.84 -25.72
C GLU A 3 -22.53 -28.37 -25.31
N SER A 4 -23.54 -27.79 -24.68
CA SER A 4 -23.46 -26.53 -23.93
C SER A 4 -23.23 -26.84 -22.46
N LYS A 5 -22.03 -27.31 -22.09
CA LYS A 5 -21.62 -27.41 -20.69
C LYS A 5 -20.17 -26.96 -20.56
N ARG A 6 -19.93 -26.14 -19.53
CA ARG A 6 -18.63 -25.68 -19.00
C ARG A 6 -18.12 -24.33 -19.52
N ARG A 7 -19.00 -23.33 -19.53
CA ARG A 7 -18.55 -21.95 -19.28
C ARG A 7 -18.56 -21.76 -17.75
N GLY A 8 -17.51 -22.20 -17.07
CA GLY A 8 -17.26 -21.78 -15.68
C GLY A 8 -17.26 -20.25 -15.69
N SER A 9 -18.30 -19.66 -15.11
CA SER A 9 -18.64 -18.25 -15.27
C SER A 9 -17.43 -17.39 -14.92
N ARG A 10 -17.18 -16.38 -15.74
CA ARG A 10 -16.11 -15.39 -15.56
C ARG A 10 -16.09 -14.81 -14.13
N GLU A 11 -17.25 -14.77 -13.48
CA GLU A 11 -17.46 -14.39 -12.08
C GLU A 11 -16.76 -15.33 -11.08
N GLU A 12 -16.81 -16.65 -11.28
CA GLU A 12 -16.24 -17.64 -10.36
C GLU A 12 -14.70 -17.63 -10.37
N ARG A 13 -14.11 -17.25 -11.51
CA ARG A 13 -12.66 -16.98 -11.61
C ARG A 13 -12.24 -15.68 -10.93
N ILE A 14 -13.11 -14.68 -10.88
CA ILE A 14 -12.80 -13.39 -10.24
C ILE A 14 -12.92 -13.55 -8.71
N ALA A 15 -13.93 -14.26 -8.22
CA ALA A 15 -14.16 -14.50 -6.79
C ALA A 15 -12.95 -15.19 -6.12
N GLY A 16 -12.41 -16.26 -6.72
CA GLY A 16 -11.26 -16.99 -6.16
C GLY A 16 -9.98 -16.16 -6.08
N ALA A 17 -9.75 -15.24 -7.03
CA ALA A 17 -8.60 -14.33 -7.00
C ALA A 17 -8.74 -13.22 -5.94
N VAL A 18 -9.97 -12.75 -5.70
CA VAL A 18 -10.28 -11.77 -4.66
C VAL A 18 -10.18 -12.41 -3.27
N GLU A 19 -10.72 -13.61 -3.08
CA GLU A 19 -10.64 -14.35 -1.81
C GLU A 19 -9.20 -14.70 -1.43
N GLN A 20 -8.37 -15.15 -2.39
CA GLN A 20 -6.96 -15.44 -2.12
C GLN A 20 -6.17 -14.18 -1.74
N ARG A 21 -6.46 -13.03 -2.35
CA ARG A 21 -5.85 -11.75 -1.97
C ARG A 21 -6.29 -11.31 -0.58
N LYS A 22 -7.56 -11.52 -0.23
CA LYS A 22 -8.10 -11.21 1.11
C LYS A 22 -7.41 -12.05 2.19
N ARG A 23 -7.27 -13.36 1.99
CA ARG A 23 -6.55 -14.25 2.93
C ARG A 23 -5.09 -13.85 3.10
N LYS A 24 -4.39 -13.49 2.02
CA LYS A 24 -3.00 -13.01 2.12
C LYS A 24 -2.88 -11.72 2.92
N LEU A 25 -3.82 -10.78 2.77
CA LEU A 25 -3.84 -9.58 3.61
C LEU A 25 -4.13 -9.92 5.08
N ASP A 26 -5.06 -10.83 5.33
CA ASP A 26 -5.46 -11.21 6.69
C ASP A 26 -4.32 -11.90 7.47
N GLU A 27 -3.58 -12.79 6.82
CA GLU A 27 -2.38 -13.40 7.42
C GLU A 27 -1.28 -12.37 7.66
N VAL A 28 -1.05 -11.47 6.71
CA VAL A 28 -0.07 -10.38 6.88
C VAL A 28 -0.48 -9.44 8.03
N LYS A 29 -1.77 -9.11 8.18
CA LYS A 29 -2.28 -8.34 9.32
C LYS A 29 -2.02 -9.06 10.63
N LYS A 30 -2.27 -10.37 10.68
CA LYS A 30 -2.09 -11.19 11.88
C LYS A 30 -0.63 -11.32 12.29
N GLU A 31 0.28 -11.48 11.33
CA GLU A 31 1.73 -11.47 11.58
C GLU A 31 2.24 -10.11 12.07
N LEU A 32 1.66 -9.01 11.56
CA LEU A 32 2.04 -7.64 11.93
C LEU A 32 1.33 -7.13 13.19
N GLY A 33 0.45 -7.93 13.81
CA GLY A 33 -0.33 -7.51 15.00
C GLY A 33 -1.38 -6.43 14.70
N ILE A 34 -1.78 -6.30 13.43
CA ILE A 34 -2.75 -5.32 12.96
C ILE A 34 -4.15 -5.87 13.24
N PRO A 35 -5.09 -5.06 13.78
CA PRO A 35 -6.49 -5.44 13.90
C PRO A 35 -7.02 -5.95 12.56
N GLU A 36 -7.78 -7.04 12.58
CA GLU A 36 -8.46 -7.61 11.40
C GLU A 36 -9.31 -6.55 10.66
N ASP A 37 -9.83 -5.57 11.41
CA ASP A 37 -10.58 -4.42 10.91
C ASP A 37 -9.76 -3.42 10.07
N ALA A 38 -8.43 -3.53 10.06
CA ALA A 38 -7.59 -2.55 9.40
C ALA A 38 -7.72 -2.57 7.87
N GLU A 39 -8.11 -1.48 7.24
CA GLU A 39 -8.15 -1.39 5.79
C GLU A 39 -6.79 -0.98 5.24
N PHE A 40 -6.26 -1.75 4.27
CA PHE A 40 -5.04 -1.35 3.60
C PHE A 40 -5.31 -0.19 2.64
N CYS A 41 -4.77 0.98 2.93
CA CYS A 41 -4.98 2.20 2.14
C CYS A 41 -3.97 2.39 1.01
N GLY A 42 -2.83 1.70 1.05
CA GLY A 42 -1.79 1.79 0.03
C GLY A 42 -0.38 1.81 0.60
N TYR A 43 0.61 2.11 -0.25
CA TYR A 43 2.00 2.28 0.15
C TYR A 43 2.32 3.77 0.27
N VAL A 44 3.08 4.16 1.29
CA VAL A 44 3.57 5.53 1.48
C VAL A 44 5.08 5.49 1.74
N ILE A 45 5.74 6.63 1.60
CA ILE A 45 7.19 6.74 1.86
C ILE A 45 7.36 7.38 3.23
N HIS A 46 7.95 6.64 4.15
CA HIS A 46 8.30 7.10 5.49
C HIS A 46 9.78 7.50 5.54
N HIS A 47 10.03 8.66 6.10
CA HIS A 47 11.34 9.22 6.31
C HIS A 47 11.71 9.04 7.79
N LYS A 48 12.50 8.01 8.09
CA LYS A 48 12.76 7.55 9.47
C LYS A 48 13.50 8.58 10.33
N GLU A 49 14.34 9.42 9.72
CA GLU A 49 15.16 10.36 10.49
C GLU A 49 14.32 11.48 11.13
N ASN A 50 13.28 11.96 10.44
CA ASN A 50 12.42 13.05 10.91
C ASN A 50 11.01 12.60 11.30
N ASP A 51 10.71 11.30 11.14
CA ASP A 51 9.38 10.71 11.33
C ASP A 51 8.30 11.41 10.49
N GLU A 52 8.61 11.59 9.20
CA GLU A 52 7.74 12.30 8.24
C GLU A 52 7.38 11.40 7.07
N PHE A 53 6.32 11.75 6.35
CA PHE A 53 5.85 11.08 5.15
C PHE A 53 5.86 12.02 3.96
N ILE A 54 6.06 11.49 2.76
CA ILE A 54 6.02 12.30 1.55
C ILE A 54 4.57 12.57 1.16
N GLN A 55 4.15 13.85 1.15
CA GLN A 55 2.84 14.30 0.68
C GLN A 55 2.79 14.51 -0.84
N ALA A 56 3.86 15.08 -1.40
CA ALA A 56 3.93 15.36 -2.83
C ALA A 56 5.39 15.34 -3.32
N ILE A 57 5.56 14.90 -4.56
CA ILE A 57 6.84 14.94 -5.26
C ILE A 57 6.60 15.69 -6.57
N GLU A 58 7.21 16.86 -6.69
CA GLU A 58 7.26 17.65 -7.91
C GLU A 58 8.66 17.46 -8.51
N ASP A 59 8.75 16.55 -9.48
CA ASP A 59 9.97 16.34 -10.25
C ASP A 59 9.92 17.22 -11.50
N THR A 60 10.77 18.23 -11.54
CA THR A 60 10.95 19.09 -12.71
C THR A 60 12.39 18.96 -13.22
N PRO A 61 12.67 19.28 -14.50
CA PRO A 61 14.02 19.16 -15.06
C PRO A 61 15.10 19.97 -14.33
N LEU A 62 14.68 20.96 -13.53
CA LEU A 62 15.57 21.90 -12.82
C LEU A 62 15.63 21.61 -11.32
N ILE A 63 14.55 21.10 -10.72
CA ILE A 63 14.46 20.88 -9.27
C ILE A 63 13.52 19.73 -8.94
N VAL A 64 13.92 18.93 -7.95
CA VAL A 64 13.06 17.94 -7.31
C VAL A 64 12.57 18.51 -5.99
N LYS A 65 11.31 18.95 -5.96
CA LYS A 65 10.68 19.47 -4.75
C LYS A 65 9.85 18.37 -4.11
N ARG A 66 9.98 18.22 -2.79
CA ARG A 66 9.28 17.20 -2.01
C ARG A 66 8.59 17.87 -0.84
N ALA A 67 7.31 17.62 -0.69
CA ALA A 67 6.55 18.04 0.48
C ALA A 67 6.52 16.89 1.48
N PHE A 68 6.85 17.19 2.73
CA PHE A 68 6.81 16.24 3.84
C PHE A 68 5.68 16.62 4.80
N VAL A 69 5.05 15.62 5.40
CA VAL A 69 3.95 15.78 6.34
C VAL A 69 4.08 14.75 7.45
N LYS A 70 3.70 15.11 8.68
CA LYS A 70 3.75 14.19 9.83
C LYS A 70 2.57 13.23 9.87
N ALA A 71 1.45 13.64 9.28
CA ALA A 71 0.23 12.84 9.24
C ALA A 71 0.29 11.85 8.06
N PRO A 72 0.31 10.53 8.32
CA PRO A 72 0.37 9.53 7.26
C PRO A 72 -0.89 9.49 6.39
N GLU A 73 -2.01 10.05 6.87
CA GLU A 73 -3.26 10.19 6.10
C GLU A 73 -3.14 11.18 4.93
N GLU A 74 -2.32 12.22 5.09
CA GLU A 74 -2.05 13.25 4.07
C GLU A 74 -0.89 12.85 3.14
N ALA A 75 -0.24 11.71 3.40
CA ALA A 75 0.85 11.23 2.59
C ALA A 75 0.39 10.80 1.20
N MET A 76 1.29 10.91 0.23
CA MET A 76 1.12 10.40 -1.12
C MET A 76 1.02 8.87 -1.07
N ARG A 77 -0.17 8.37 -1.42
CA ARG A 77 -0.46 6.93 -1.45
C ARG A 77 -0.17 6.37 -2.83
N PHE A 78 0.65 5.34 -2.87
CA PHE A 78 0.98 4.57 -4.06
C PHE A 78 0.19 3.27 -4.07
N GLY A 79 -0.39 2.92 -5.20
CA GLY A 79 -1.12 1.65 -5.36
C GLY A 79 -0.22 0.42 -5.45
N ARG A 80 1.09 0.61 -5.66
CA ARG A 80 2.08 -0.46 -5.80
C ARG A 80 3.36 -0.09 -5.06
N TYR A 81 4.00 -1.10 -4.47
CA TYR A 81 5.29 -0.95 -3.82
C TYR A 81 6.36 -0.39 -4.77
N LEU A 82 6.41 -0.90 -6.01
CA LEU A 82 7.41 -0.48 -7.00
C LEU A 82 7.30 1.02 -7.34
N ASP A 83 6.08 1.54 -7.47
CA ASP A 83 5.81 2.96 -7.72
C ASP A 83 6.21 3.85 -6.55
N ALA A 84 6.18 3.36 -5.30
CA ALA A 84 6.72 4.10 -4.16
C ALA A 84 8.26 4.01 -4.14
N ASN A 85 8.79 2.80 -4.34
CA ASN A 85 10.21 2.49 -4.23
C ASN A 85 11.07 3.27 -5.24
N GLN A 86 10.55 3.58 -6.43
CA GLN A 86 11.27 4.40 -7.42
C GLN A 86 11.60 5.81 -6.91
N PHE A 87 10.81 6.34 -5.96
CA PHE A 87 11.03 7.64 -5.37
C PHE A 87 11.80 7.57 -4.05
N VAL A 88 11.89 6.41 -3.40
CA VAL A 88 12.58 6.29 -2.12
C VAL A 88 14.06 6.63 -2.26
N ARG A 89 14.55 7.47 -1.35
CA ARG A 89 15.97 7.79 -1.19
C ARG A 89 16.50 7.09 0.06
N PRO A 90 16.99 5.84 -0.05
CA PRO A 90 17.50 5.11 1.11
C PRO A 90 18.72 5.81 1.75
N GLU A 91 19.49 6.55 0.96
CA GLU A 91 20.59 7.42 1.41
C GLU A 91 20.15 8.57 2.33
N LYS A 92 18.85 8.90 2.35
CA LYS A 92 18.21 9.89 3.23
C LYS A 92 17.34 9.23 4.31
N GLY A 93 17.49 7.94 4.57
CA GLY A 93 16.69 7.23 5.56
C GLY A 93 15.21 7.05 5.20
N GLU A 94 14.86 7.16 3.91
CA GLU A 94 13.50 6.91 3.43
C GLU A 94 13.25 5.41 3.21
N SER A 95 12.02 4.95 3.42
CA SER A 95 11.61 3.56 3.24
C SER A 95 10.14 3.49 2.82
N VAL A 96 9.78 2.49 2.00
CA VAL A 96 8.37 2.23 1.70
C VAL A 96 7.71 1.55 2.88
N VAL A 97 6.56 2.05 3.30
CA VAL A 97 5.74 1.47 4.35
C VAL A 97 4.31 1.29 3.83
N GLY A 98 3.61 0.26 4.29
CA GLY A 98 2.18 0.08 4.05
C GLY A 98 1.38 0.92 5.02
N LEU A 99 0.41 1.68 4.51
CA LEU A 99 -0.55 2.45 5.29
C LEU A 99 -1.81 1.61 5.51
N PHE A 100 -2.22 1.48 6.76
CA PHE A 100 -3.43 0.79 7.16
C PHE A 100 -4.31 1.71 8.02
N ASP A 101 -5.60 1.75 7.73
CA ASP A 101 -6.61 2.48 8.49
C ASP A 101 -7.28 1.51 9.47
N VAL A 102 -7.10 1.72 10.77
CA VAL A 102 -7.74 0.92 11.85
C VAL A 102 -9.01 1.58 12.39
N GLY A 103 -9.71 2.36 11.55
CA GLY A 103 -10.96 3.07 11.83
C GLY A 103 -10.79 4.32 12.69
N SER A 104 -9.92 4.28 13.70
CA SER A 104 -9.66 5.41 14.62
C SER A 104 -8.32 6.11 14.37
N ARG A 105 -7.41 5.49 13.63
CA ARG A 105 -6.09 6.04 13.32
C ARG A 105 -5.50 5.35 12.11
N PHE A 106 -4.55 6.01 11.48
CA PHE A 106 -3.70 5.41 10.47
C PHE A 106 -2.43 4.86 11.12
N VAL A 107 -2.09 3.62 10.77
CA VAL A 107 -0.86 2.95 11.20
C VAL A 107 -0.03 2.59 9.99
N VAL A 108 1.29 2.73 10.12
CA VAL A 108 2.23 2.41 9.04
C VAL A 108 3.07 1.21 9.43
N PHE A 109 3.30 0.31 8.47
CA PHE A 109 4.09 -0.89 8.67
C PHE A 109 5.20 -1.00 7.64
N PRO A 110 6.44 -1.29 8.04
CA PRO A 110 7.52 -1.53 7.10
C PRO A 110 7.22 -2.76 6.26
N VAL A 111 7.45 -2.64 4.94
CA VAL A 111 7.32 -3.75 4.00
C VAL A 111 8.72 -4.30 3.75
N ILE A 112 8.94 -5.56 4.13
CA ILE A 112 10.20 -6.31 3.96
C ILE A 112 10.23 -7.08 2.63
#